data_AF-A0A533BHX3-F1
#
_entry.id   AF-A0A533BHX3-F1
#
_cell.length_a   1.000
_cell.length_b   1.000
_cell.length_c   1.000
_cell.angle_alpha   90.00
_cell.angle_beta   90.00
_cell.angle_gamma   90.00
#
_symmetry.space_group_name_H-M   'P 1'
#
loop_
_entity.id
_entity.type
_entity.pdbx_description
1 polymer ?
#
loop_
_entity_poly.entity_id
_entity_poly.type
_entity_poly.pdbx_seq_one_letter_code
_entity_poly.pdbx_strand_id
1 'polypeptide(L)'
;MQRMIGLFALSMLLVGLSGCSYLFYPRAGDYAMQAKGASGVETMINLTNMMEASASKAKGGKGIDTAFDDLHNQFHALNDAFCGVTDAQAKTPAYDLAVTHKKELMAIFKRLWKFKDDQPQRDLHLDLLSAELKELRDTLHTIK
;
A
#
# COMPACT_ATOMS: atom_id res chain seq x y z
N MET A 1 -27.87 -27.33 9.65
CA MET A 1 -26.39 -27.22 9.58
C MET A 1 -25.86 -27.05 8.16
N GLN A 2 -26.24 -27.87 7.17
CA GLN A 2 -25.80 -27.72 5.77
C GLN A 2 -26.03 -26.32 5.16
N ARG A 3 -27.17 -25.66 5.46
CA ARG A 3 -27.44 -24.29 5.01
C ARG A 3 -26.47 -23.25 5.59
N MET A 4 -26.01 -23.42 6.83
CA MET A 4 -25.04 -22.50 7.45
C MET A 4 -23.63 -22.73 6.90
N ILE A 5 -23.27 -23.98 6.59
CA ILE A 5 -21.99 -24.34 5.97
C ILE A 5 -21.92 -23.75 4.56
N GLY A 6 -23.00 -23.83 3.77
CA GLY A 6 -23.06 -23.22 2.45
C GLY A 6 -22.94 -21.69 2.48
N LEU A 7 -23.56 -21.04 3.47
CA LEU A 7 -23.46 -19.59 3.64
C LEU A 7 -22.05 -19.16 4.06
N PHE A 8 -21.38 -19.95 4.92
CA PHE A 8 -19.99 -19.70 5.35
C PHE A 8 -18.97 -19.93 4.23
N ALA A 9 -19.17 -20.97 3.41
CA ALA A 9 -18.31 -21.23 2.26
C ALA A 9 -18.44 -20.13 1.21
N LEU A 10 -19.66 -19.64 0.97
CA LEU A 10 -19.91 -18.54 0.05
C LEU A 10 -19.32 -17.22 0.56
N SER A 11 -19.44 -16.92 1.86
CA SER A 11 -18.83 -15.72 2.43
C SER A 11 -17.30 -15.76 2.42
N MET A 12 -16.68 -16.92 2.72
CA MET A 12 -15.23 -17.10 2.55
C MET A 12 -14.79 -16.96 1.09
N LEU A 13 -15.57 -17.46 0.13
CA LEU A 13 -15.27 -17.33 -1.30
C LEU A 13 -15.35 -15.87 -1.74
N LEU A 14 -16.36 -15.14 -1.28
CA LEU A 14 -16.54 -13.71 -1.59
C LEU A 14 -15.43 -12.84 -0.95
N VAL A 15 -14.98 -13.18 0.25
CA VAL A 15 -13.82 -12.53 0.90
C VAL A 15 -12.50 -12.88 0.18
N GLY A 16 -12.37 -14.11 -0.33
CA GLY A 16 -11.21 -14.51 -1.14
C GLY A 16 -11.15 -13.83 -2.50
N LEU A 17 -12.31 -13.51 -3.10
CA LEU A 17 -12.42 -12.81 -4.38
C LEU A 17 -12.27 -11.29 -4.26
N SER A 18 -12.48 -10.71 -3.07
CA SER A 18 -12.38 -9.27 -2.86
C SER A 18 -10.96 -8.73 -2.82
N GLY A 19 -9.91 -9.55 -3.03
CA GLY A 19 -8.52 -9.19 -2.71
C GLY A 19 -8.27 -9.35 -1.21
N CYS A 20 -7.05 -9.72 -0.83
CA CYS A 20 -6.67 -10.35 0.45
C CYS A 20 -6.88 -9.52 1.75
N SER A 21 -7.65 -8.44 1.71
CA SER A 21 -7.19 -7.22 2.38
C SER A 21 -8.34 -6.20 2.64
N TYR A 22 -9.21 -5.95 1.66
CA TYR A 22 -10.16 -4.82 1.66
C TYR A 22 -11.24 -4.78 2.76
N LEU A 23 -11.51 -5.90 3.45
CA LEU A 23 -12.45 -5.92 4.57
C LEU A 23 -11.98 -5.03 5.75
N PHE A 24 -10.67 -4.87 5.92
CA PHE A 24 -10.09 -4.13 7.05
C PHE A 24 -9.70 -2.68 6.70
N TYR A 25 -9.76 -2.30 5.41
CA TYR A 25 -9.37 -0.99 4.92
C TYR A 25 -10.28 -0.59 3.74
N PRO A 26 -11.48 -0.06 4.06
CA PRO A 26 -12.55 0.10 3.09
C PRO A 26 -12.24 1.10 1.98
N ARG A 27 -11.32 2.06 2.22
CA ARG A 27 -10.94 3.09 1.23
C ARG A 27 -9.73 2.70 0.38
N ALA A 28 -9.08 1.57 0.65
CA ALA A 28 -7.96 1.11 -0.18
C ALA A 28 -8.41 0.91 -1.64
N GLY A 29 -9.64 0.41 -1.85
CA GLY A 29 -10.21 0.22 -3.19
C GLY A 29 -10.39 1.53 -3.95
N ASP A 30 -10.81 2.59 -3.25
CA ASP A 30 -10.98 3.92 -3.85
C ASP A 30 -9.64 4.48 -4.32
N TYR A 31 -8.58 4.33 -3.50
CA TYR A 31 -7.24 4.77 -3.86
C TYR A 31 -6.64 3.94 -5.00
N ALA A 32 -6.83 2.62 -4.99
CA ALA A 32 -6.42 1.76 -6.09
C ALA A 32 -7.11 2.15 -7.41
N MET A 33 -8.40 2.49 -7.35
CA MET A 33 -9.16 2.96 -8.50
C MET A 33 -8.68 4.34 -8.99
N GLN A 34 -8.42 5.28 -8.08
CA GLN A 34 -7.89 6.61 -8.40
C GLN A 34 -6.50 6.53 -9.05
N ALA A 35 -5.66 5.61 -8.59
CA ALA A 35 -4.30 5.45 -9.08
C ALA A 35 -4.18 4.54 -10.30
N LYS A 36 -5.27 3.92 -10.76
CA LYS A 36 -5.26 2.93 -11.83
C LYS A 36 -4.58 3.46 -13.10
N GLY A 37 -3.47 2.83 -13.47
CA GLY A 37 -2.74 3.09 -14.73
C GLY A 37 -3.08 2.07 -15.82
N ALA A 38 -2.38 2.14 -16.96
CA ALA A 38 -2.48 1.17 -18.04
C ALA A 38 -1.91 -0.22 -17.67
N SER A 39 -1.07 -0.29 -16.63
CA SER A 39 -0.52 -1.54 -16.09
C SER A 39 -0.53 -1.56 -14.55
N GLY A 40 -0.27 -2.75 -13.96
CA GLY A 40 -0.06 -2.88 -12.52
C GLY A 40 1.15 -2.06 -12.03
N VAL A 41 2.24 -2.02 -12.81
CA VAL A 41 3.43 -1.21 -12.51
C VAL A 41 3.10 0.29 -12.49
N GLU A 42 2.37 0.76 -13.49
CA GLU A 42 1.94 2.17 -13.54
C GLU A 42 0.99 2.52 -12.38
N THR A 43 0.11 1.59 -12.00
CA THR A 43 -0.75 1.76 -10.81
C THR A 43 0.08 1.91 -9.54
N MET A 44 1.14 1.10 -9.38
CA MET A 44 2.06 1.24 -8.24
C MET A 44 2.78 2.59 -8.26
N ILE A 45 3.28 3.05 -9.41
CA ILE A 45 3.92 4.37 -9.55
C ILE A 45 2.96 5.49 -9.14
N ASN A 46 1.72 5.47 -9.62
CA ASN A 46 0.70 6.46 -9.25
C ASN A 46 0.40 6.44 -7.74
N LEU A 47 0.30 5.25 -7.14
CA LEU A 47 0.13 5.10 -5.69
C LEU A 47 1.32 5.67 -4.92
N THR A 48 2.57 5.45 -5.36
CA THR A 48 3.74 6.05 -4.68
C THR A 48 3.69 7.59 -4.69
N ASN A 49 3.28 8.21 -5.79
CA ASN A 49 3.09 9.67 -5.89
C ASN A 49 2.01 10.17 -4.92
N MET A 50 0.87 9.48 -4.86
CA MET A 50 -0.22 9.83 -3.94
C MET A 50 0.22 9.71 -2.48
N MET A 51 0.96 8.65 -2.15
CA MET A 51 1.47 8.41 -0.80
C MET A 51 2.49 9.45 -0.35
N GLU A 52 3.41 9.88 -1.23
CA GLU A 52 4.35 10.98 -0.91
C GLU A 52 3.58 12.28 -0.58
N ALA A 53 2.54 12.59 -1.36
CA ALA A 53 1.70 13.77 -1.09
C ALA A 53 0.96 13.65 0.25
N SER A 54 0.41 12.48 0.58
CA SER A 54 -0.25 12.22 1.87
C SER A 54 0.75 12.26 3.04
N ALA A 55 1.96 11.70 2.86
CA ALA A 55 3.01 11.73 3.87
C ALA A 55 3.46 13.16 4.19
N SER A 56 3.60 14.01 3.17
CA SER A 56 3.88 15.44 3.35
C SER A 56 2.78 16.15 4.13
N LYS A 57 1.51 15.93 3.77
CA LYS A 57 0.34 16.49 4.47
C LYS A 57 0.21 15.99 5.91
N ALA A 58 0.66 14.77 6.18
CA ALA A 58 0.59 14.19 7.50
C ALA A 58 1.53 14.92 8.48
N LYS A 59 2.68 15.45 8.06
CA LYS A 59 3.68 16.06 8.97
C LYS A 59 3.09 17.08 9.95
N GLY A 60 3.61 17.10 11.17
CA GLY A 60 3.11 17.94 12.27
C GLY A 60 1.76 17.51 12.86
N GLY A 61 1.07 16.57 12.23
CA GLY A 61 -0.14 15.93 12.76
C GLY A 61 0.10 14.99 13.94
N LYS A 62 -0.97 14.33 14.38
CA LYS A 62 -1.00 13.44 15.55
C LYS A 62 -2.11 12.39 15.44
N GLY A 63 -1.83 11.19 15.93
CA GLY A 63 -2.78 10.09 15.93
C GLY A 63 -3.14 9.65 14.52
N ILE A 64 -4.39 9.24 14.33
CA ILE A 64 -4.97 8.89 13.03
C ILE A 64 -5.78 10.09 12.53
N ASP A 65 -5.07 11.17 12.20
CA ASP A 65 -5.66 12.27 11.45
C ASP A 65 -5.97 11.85 10.00
N THR A 66 -6.73 12.67 9.28
CA THR A 66 -7.19 12.35 7.92
C THR A 66 -6.02 12.03 6.98
N ALA A 67 -4.93 12.79 7.03
CA ALA A 67 -3.79 12.57 6.15
C ALA A 67 -3.06 11.26 6.47
N PHE A 68 -2.94 10.89 7.75
CA PHE A 68 -2.36 9.60 8.15
C PHE A 68 -3.28 8.42 7.82
N ASP A 69 -4.61 8.56 7.97
CA ASP A 69 -5.57 7.53 7.55
C ASP A 69 -5.59 7.34 6.03
N ASP A 70 -5.47 8.44 5.26
CA ASP A 70 -5.31 8.37 3.80
C ASP A 70 -4.05 7.59 3.43
N LEU A 71 -2.92 7.92 4.05
CA LEU A 71 -1.65 7.21 3.85
C LEU A 71 -1.77 5.72 4.20
N HIS A 72 -2.48 5.36 5.26
CA HIS A 72 -2.72 3.97 5.66
C HIS A 72 -3.51 3.19 4.62
N ASN A 73 -4.61 3.75 4.10
CA ASN A 73 -5.40 3.10 3.06
C ASN A 73 -4.63 3.00 1.74
N GLN A 74 -3.85 4.02 1.38
CA GLN A 74 -2.98 4.00 0.19
C GLN A 74 -1.87 2.95 0.31
N PHE A 75 -1.29 2.76 1.50
CA PHE A 75 -0.29 1.72 1.75
C PHE A 75 -0.84 0.31 1.48
N HIS A 76 -2.10 0.05 1.86
CA HIS A 76 -2.77 -1.22 1.54
C HIS A 76 -3.07 -1.36 0.05
N ALA A 77 -3.56 -0.29 -0.59
CA ALA A 77 -3.76 -0.26 -2.03
C ALA A 77 -2.46 -0.59 -2.79
N LEU A 78 -1.32 -0.03 -2.35
CA LEU A 78 0.00 -0.31 -2.91
C LEU A 78 0.37 -1.78 -2.72
N ASN A 79 0.20 -2.33 -1.52
CA ASN A 79 0.53 -3.73 -1.24
C ASN A 79 -0.25 -4.70 -2.13
N ASP A 80 -1.52 -4.41 -2.39
CA ASP A 80 -2.39 -5.20 -3.26
C ASP A 80 -2.03 -5.02 -4.75
N ALA A 81 -1.59 -3.82 -5.16
CA ALA A 81 -1.19 -3.55 -6.54
C ALA A 81 0.01 -4.41 -7.01
N PHE A 82 0.86 -4.87 -6.09
CA PHE A 82 1.91 -5.85 -6.39
C PHE A 82 1.37 -7.19 -6.91
N CYS A 83 0.11 -7.55 -6.64
CA CYS A 83 -0.51 -8.73 -7.24
C CYS A 83 -0.91 -8.52 -8.71
N GLY A 84 -0.84 -7.29 -9.22
CA GLY A 84 -1.18 -6.91 -10.59
C GLY A 84 -0.03 -6.94 -11.59
N VAL A 85 1.15 -7.44 -11.21
CA VAL A 85 2.29 -7.60 -12.14
C VAL A 85 2.14 -8.88 -12.98
N THR A 86 2.71 -8.87 -14.18
CA THR A 86 2.73 -10.07 -15.04
C THR A 86 3.81 -11.06 -14.60
N ASP A 87 3.67 -12.32 -15.00
CA ASP A 87 4.70 -13.36 -14.76
C ASP A 87 6.07 -13.00 -15.36
N ALA A 88 6.09 -12.25 -16.46
CA ALA A 88 7.33 -11.80 -17.09
C ALA A 88 8.03 -10.74 -16.22
N GLN A 89 7.26 -9.77 -15.72
CA GLN A 89 7.75 -8.72 -14.81
C GLN A 89 8.23 -9.33 -13.50
N ALA A 90 7.49 -10.28 -12.94
CA ALA A 90 7.79 -10.94 -11.67
C ALA A 90 9.10 -11.72 -11.67
N LYS A 91 9.68 -12.02 -12.84
CA LYS A 91 10.97 -12.72 -13.00
C LYS A 91 12.16 -11.79 -13.21
N THR A 92 11.95 -10.48 -13.16
CA THR A 92 13.03 -9.50 -13.37
C THR A 92 13.73 -9.15 -12.06
N PRO A 93 15.06 -8.91 -12.08
CA PRO A 93 15.77 -8.42 -10.89
C PRO A 93 15.23 -7.09 -10.35
N ALA A 94 14.69 -6.25 -11.23
CA ALA A 94 14.04 -4.99 -10.85
C ALA A 94 12.79 -5.24 -9.99
N TYR A 95 12.01 -6.29 -10.29
CA TYR A 95 10.87 -6.67 -9.46
C TYR A 95 11.30 -7.21 -8.10
N ASP A 96 12.36 -8.03 -8.03
CA ASP A 96 12.92 -8.49 -6.76
C ASP A 96 13.37 -7.32 -5.86
N LEU A 97 13.96 -6.28 -6.47
CA LEU A 97 14.31 -5.05 -5.78
C LEU A 97 13.06 -4.27 -5.33
N ALA A 98 12.04 -4.15 -6.18
CA ALA A 98 10.76 -3.52 -5.80
C ALA A 98 10.08 -4.23 -4.62
N VAL A 99 10.14 -5.57 -4.58
CA VAL A 99 9.64 -6.38 -3.43
C VAL A 99 10.48 -6.14 -2.18
N THR A 100 11.77 -5.87 -2.31
CA THR A 100 12.63 -5.48 -1.18
C THR A 100 12.20 -4.13 -0.63
N HIS A 101 12.03 -3.12 -1.49
CA HIS A 101 11.52 -1.82 -1.09
C HIS A 101 10.13 -1.89 -0.42
N LYS A 102 9.22 -2.73 -0.94
CA LYS A 102 7.93 -3.02 -0.29
C LYS A 102 8.08 -3.51 1.16
N LYS A 103 9.06 -4.37 1.44
CA LYS A 103 9.31 -4.87 2.80
C LYS A 103 9.86 -3.77 3.71
N GLU A 104 10.71 -2.89 3.18
CA GLU A 104 11.25 -1.74 3.90
C GLU A 104 10.16 -0.72 4.22
N LEU A 105 9.29 -0.39 3.25
CA LEU A 105 8.09 0.42 3.48
C LEU A 105 7.21 -0.16 4.59
N MET A 106 6.97 -1.47 4.60
CA MET A 106 6.20 -2.13 5.66
C MET A 106 6.86 -1.98 7.04
N ALA A 107 8.19 -2.08 7.12
CA ALA A 107 8.92 -1.88 8.37
C ALA A 107 8.82 -0.43 8.85
N ILE A 108 8.97 0.54 7.94
CA ILE A 108 8.84 1.97 8.24
C ILE A 108 7.41 2.31 8.68
N PHE A 109 6.41 1.85 7.92
CA PHE A 109 5.00 2.09 8.21
C PHE A 109 4.58 1.54 9.58
N LYS A 110 5.07 0.36 9.97
CA LYS A 110 4.84 -0.17 11.33
C LYS A 110 5.42 0.72 12.43
N ARG A 111 6.60 1.29 12.23
CA ARG A 111 7.19 2.25 13.19
C ARG A 111 6.40 3.55 13.21
N LEU A 112 5.98 4.04 12.04
CA LEU A 112 5.14 5.22 11.92
C LEU A 112 3.81 5.03 12.67
N TRP A 113 3.16 3.86 12.53
CA TRP A 113 1.95 3.51 13.29
C TRP A 113 2.19 3.47 14.80
N LYS A 114 3.34 2.91 15.23
CA LYS A 114 3.73 2.88 16.64
C LYS A 114 3.89 4.29 17.21
N PHE A 115 4.55 5.19 16.47
CA PHE A 115 4.90 6.54 16.93
C PHE A 115 3.96 7.65 16.44
N LYS A 116 2.78 7.31 15.90
CA LYS A 116 1.81 8.27 15.34
C LYS A 116 1.36 9.36 16.34
N ASP A 117 1.54 9.13 17.64
CA ASP A 117 1.15 10.08 18.69
C ASP A 117 2.34 10.93 19.20
N ASP A 118 3.56 10.61 18.75
CA ASP A 118 4.82 11.11 19.30
C ASP A 118 5.61 11.91 18.26
N GLN A 119 5.77 13.21 18.52
CA GLN A 119 6.71 14.06 17.79
C GLN A 119 8.04 14.16 18.57
N PRO A 120 9.21 14.18 17.89
CA PRO A 120 9.41 14.28 16.44
C PRO A 120 9.46 12.94 15.69
N GLN A 121 9.23 11.81 16.38
CA GLN A 121 9.40 10.47 15.79
C GLN A 121 8.46 10.24 14.61
N ARG A 122 7.21 10.69 14.68
CA ARG A 122 6.26 10.59 13.57
C ARG A 122 6.80 11.25 12.30
N ASP A 123 7.25 12.49 12.40
CA ASP A 123 7.75 13.24 11.23
C ASP A 123 9.04 12.61 10.68
N LEU A 124 9.93 12.12 11.55
CA LEU A 124 11.12 11.37 11.12
C LEU A 124 10.76 10.11 10.33
N HIS A 125 9.73 9.36 10.74
CA HIS A 125 9.31 8.16 10.00
C HIS A 125 8.52 8.50 8.73
N LEU A 126 7.82 9.64 8.67
CA LEU A 126 7.23 10.15 7.43
C LEU A 126 8.30 10.52 6.41
N ASP A 127 9.43 11.08 6.85
CA ASP A 127 10.57 11.38 6.00
C ASP A 127 11.23 10.11 5.45
N LEU A 128 11.48 9.12 6.31
CA LEU A 128 11.99 7.81 5.87
C LEU A 128 11.04 7.13 4.87
N LEU A 129 9.73 7.20 5.13
CA LEU A 129 8.72 6.63 4.24
C LEU A 129 8.74 7.32 2.87
N SER A 130 8.86 8.65 2.85
CA SER A 130 8.93 9.41 1.58
C SER A 130 10.19 9.09 0.78
N ALA A 131 11.34 8.94 1.44
CA ALA A 131 12.57 8.52 0.77
C ALA A 131 12.44 7.13 0.16
N GLU A 132 11.87 6.19 0.91
CA GLU A 132 11.68 4.81 0.46
C GLU A 132 10.66 4.69 -0.69
N LEU A 133 9.60 5.51 -0.66
CA LEU A 133 8.63 5.59 -1.78
C LEU A 133 9.30 6.05 -3.08
N LYS A 134 10.26 6.98 -2.98
CA LYS A 134 11.03 7.44 -4.13
C LYS A 134 11.91 6.32 -4.70
N GLU A 135 12.66 5.60 -3.86
CA GLU A 135 13.49 4.47 -4.30
C GLU A 135 12.65 3.36 -4.95
N LEU A 136 11.48 3.06 -4.35
CA LEU A 136 10.52 2.14 -4.95
C LEU A 136 10.06 2.64 -6.32
N ARG A 137 9.63 3.91 -6.44
CA ARG A 137 9.15 4.49 -7.70
C ARG A 137 10.23 4.44 -8.79
N ASP A 138 11.46 4.81 -8.45
CA ASP A 138 12.58 4.80 -9.38
C ASP A 138 12.87 3.36 -9.86
N THR A 139 12.78 2.38 -8.96
CA THR A 139 12.87 0.95 -9.31
C THR A 139 11.72 0.50 -10.22
N LEU A 140 10.48 0.90 -9.92
CA LEU A 140 9.30 0.54 -10.71
C LEU A 140 9.40 1.04 -12.16
N HIS A 141 9.98 2.23 -12.38
CA HIS A 141 10.24 2.75 -13.74
C HIS A 141 11.19 1.88 -14.58
N THR A 142 11.95 0.97 -13.97
CA THR A 142 12.84 0.04 -14.68
C THR A 142 12.15 -1.26 -15.09
N ILE A 143 10.94 -1.53 -14.58
CA ILE A 143 10.15 -2.71 -14.90
C ILE A 143 9.34 -2.43 -16.18
N LYS A 144 9.58 -3.22 -17.22
CA LYS A 144 8.93 -3.10 -18.54
C LYS A 144 7.60 -3.84 -18.62
#